data_AF-A0A953EW51-F1
#
_entry.id   AF-A0A953EW51-F1
#
_cell.length_a   1.000
_cell.length_b   1.000
_cell.length_c   1.000
_cell.angle_alpha   90.00
_cell.angle_beta   90.00
_cell.angle_gamma   90.00
#
_symmetry.space_group_name_H-M   'P 1'
#
loop_
_entity.id
_entity.type
_entity.pdbx_description
1 polymer ?
#
loop_
_entity_poly.entity_id
_entity_poly.type
_entity_poly.pdbx_seq_one_letter_code
_entity_poly.pdbx_strand_id
1 'polypeptide(L)'
;MKHRARRPGWLPAPNEAMRLIAMLVMLTIMGLTIYRWRPQGRVQPAVAPASAHPATAPDESAQPDSGSTASSIDPAEMELFREEAKLVSDKSIAIHPIEMPAYARLFHWTKERTAEQLRSQSHERTFHDLIHAPAECRGELLRVELDVRRVLSYPTPKSLKIDAPQLYELWGWPTANSGWLYVVVTPDLPPSLTVGDFVQGEVTVYGYFFKLQGYYPADAKPQSRALFAPLLVGRVVSQPSLVVPRENPYWSYVALVVGAVILSSMAGAWVYRRRAARRQPPLVADIDDLDLPSGDVDEGDEPPSVDDNRWNA
;
A
#
# COMPACT_ATOMS: atom_id res chain seq x y z
N MET A 1 25.72 13.77 65.39
CA MET A 1 24.54 14.39 64.74
C MET A 1 24.53 14.02 63.26
N LYS A 2 23.59 13.18 62.81
CA LYS A 2 23.42 12.80 61.39
C LYS A 2 22.03 13.22 60.94
N HIS A 3 21.93 14.35 60.23
CA HIS A 3 20.69 14.79 59.60
C HIS A 3 20.34 13.85 58.44
N ARG A 4 19.30 13.02 58.62
CA ARG A 4 18.66 12.29 57.51
C ARG A 4 17.70 13.23 56.79
N ALA A 5 18.15 13.75 55.65
CA ALA A 5 17.30 14.49 54.71
C ALA A 5 16.22 13.55 54.14
N ARG A 6 14.94 13.81 54.47
CA ARG A 6 13.79 13.15 53.85
C ARG A 6 13.67 13.65 52.42
N ARG A 7 13.85 12.76 51.43
CA ARG A 7 13.61 13.08 50.02
C ARG A 7 12.09 13.23 49.78
N PRO A 8 11.62 14.31 49.13
CA PRO A 8 10.20 14.47 48.79
C PRO A 8 9.78 13.37 47.81
N GLY A 9 8.75 12.62 48.18
CA GLY A 9 8.21 11.55 47.35
C GLY A 9 7.55 12.12 46.09
N TRP A 10 8.15 11.85 44.94
CA TRP A 10 7.66 12.23 43.61
C TRP A 10 6.51 11.30 43.21
N LEU A 11 5.35 11.45 43.87
CA LEU A 11 4.12 10.83 43.41
C LEU A 11 3.27 11.91 42.73
N PRO A 12 2.94 11.73 41.45
CA PRO A 12 2.13 12.69 40.71
C PRO A 12 0.77 12.88 41.40
N ALA A 13 0.26 14.10 41.38
CA ALA A 13 -1.04 14.42 41.94
C ALA A 13 -2.12 13.56 41.25
N PRO A 14 -3.21 13.16 41.94
CA PRO A 14 -4.24 12.27 41.37
C PRO A 14 -4.81 12.73 40.02
N ASN A 15 -4.74 14.04 39.73
CA ASN A 15 -5.21 14.63 38.49
C ASN A 15 -4.24 14.38 37.30
N GLU A 16 -2.94 14.20 37.55
CA GLU A 16 -1.95 13.90 36.50
C GLU A 16 -2.08 12.46 36.00
N ALA A 17 -2.42 11.52 36.88
CA ALA A 17 -2.70 10.14 36.48
C ALA A 17 -3.88 10.04 35.51
N MET A 18 -4.93 10.84 35.72
CA MET A 18 -6.10 10.87 34.86
C MET A 18 -5.78 11.46 33.47
N ARG A 19 -4.91 12.48 33.42
CA ARG A 19 -4.43 13.08 32.15
C ARG A 19 -3.61 12.09 31.32
N LEU A 20 -2.72 11.32 31.95
CA LEU A 20 -1.94 10.29 31.26
C LEU A 20 -2.82 9.19 30.66
N ILE A 21 -3.84 8.75 31.40
CA ILE A 21 -4.80 7.74 30.90
C ILE A 21 -5.58 8.29 29.70
N ALA A 22 -6.06 9.53 29.77
CA ALA A 22 -6.78 10.16 28.66
C ALA A 22 -5.91 10.28 27.39
N MET A 23 -4.62 10.62 27.55
CA MET A 23 -3.66 10.71 26.45
C MET A 23 -3.44 9.35 25.76
N LEU A 24 -3.31 8.27 26.54
CA LEU A 24 -3.18 6.91 26.02
C LEU A 24 -4.42 6.44 25.26
N VAL A 25 -5.61 6.72 25.80
CA VAL A 25 -6.88 6.39 25.12
C VAL A 25 -6.98 7.15 23.79
N MET A 26 -6.66 8.45 23.77
CA MET A 26 -6.69 9.25 22.55
C MET A 26 -5.71 8.74 21.48
N LEU A 27 -4.48 8.39 21.87
CA LEU A 27 -3.50 7.78 20.97
C LEU A 27 -3.99 6.44 20.39
N THR A 28 -4.68 5.64 21.21
CA THR A 28 -5.25 4.36 20.77
C THR A 28 -6.36 4.55 19.75
N ILE A 29 -7.28 5.50 20.01
CA ILE A 29 -8.36 5.87 19.09
C ILE A 29 -7.79 6.41 17.78
N MET A 30 -6.78 7.29 17.84
CA MET A 30 -6.13 7.87 16.68
C MET A 30 -5.41 6.80 15.84
N GLY A 31 -4.72 5.85 16.49
CA GLY A 31 -4.14 4.70 15.82
C GLY A 31 -5.17 3.83 15.10
N LEU A 32 -6.33 3.58 15.73
CA LEU A 32 -7.45 2.85 15.13
C LEU A 32 -8.08 3.59 13.94
N THR A 33 -8.19 4.92 14.01
CA THR A 33 -8.78 5.72 12.92
C THR A 33 -7.86 5.77 11.71
N ILE A 34 -6.56 6.02 11.90
CA ILE A 34 -5.57 5.98 10.81
C ILE A 34 -5.52 4.59 10.16
N TYR A 35 -5.63 3.52 10.96
CA TYR A 35 -5.67 2.16 10.43
C TYR A 35 -6.94 1.88 9.60
N ARG A 36 -8.11 2.33 10.08
CA ARG A 36 -9.38 2.17 9.35
C ARG A 36 -9.38 2.91 8.00
N TRP A 37 -8.62 3.99 7.91
CA TRP A 37 -8.44 4.76 6.67
C TRP A 37 -7.38 4.18 5.74
N ARG A 38 -6.53 3.27 6.21
CA ARG A 38 -5.61 2.56 5.34
C ARG A 38 -6.47 1.66 4.43
N PRO A 39 -6.47 1.85 3.10
CA PRO A 39 -7.33 1.10 2.20
C PRO A 39 -7.03 -0.39 2.41
N GLN A 40 -7.96 -1.09 3.06
CA GLN A 40 -7.94 -2.53 3.11
C GLN A 40 -8.12 -2.97 1.67
N GLY A 41 -7.01 -3.27 0.99
CA GLY A 41 -7.06 -3.86 -0.34
C GLY A 41 -8.05 -5.01 -0.26
N ARG A 42 -9.19 -4.87 -0.94
CA ARG A 42 -10.26 -5.86 -0.94
C ARG A 42 -9.60 -7.22 -1.14
N VAL A 43 -9.70 -8.07 -0.12
CA VAL A 43 -9.37 -9.48 -0.28
C VAL A 43 -10.33 -9.97 -1.34
N GLN A 44 -9.81 -10.29 -2.52
CA GLN A 44 -10.61 -10.93 -3.55
C GLN A 44 -11.17 -12.20 -2.88
N PRO A 45 -12.51 -12.40 -2.87
CA PRO A 45 -13.06 -13.65 -2.37
C PRO A 45 -12.33 -14.75 -3.13
N ALA A 46 -11.71 -15.67 -2.40
CA ALA A 46 -11.05 -16.83 -2.98
C ALA A 46 -12.05 -17.45 -3.95
N VAL A 47 -11.82 -17.26 -5.25
CA VAL A 47 -12.63 -17.91 -6.27
C VAL A 47 -12.45 -19.38 -5.97
N ALA A 48 -13.52 -20.04 -5.54
CA ALA A 48 -13.51 -21.46 -5.27
C ALA A 48 -12.85 -22.13 -6.48
N PRO A 49 -11.82 -22.96 -6.29
CA PRO A 49 -11.11 -23.57 -7.39
C PRO A 49 -12.16 -24.23 -8.27
N ALA A 50 -12.39 -23.64 -9.46
CA ALA A 50 -13.32 -24.17 -10.42
C ALA A 50 -12.89 -25.62 -10.63
N SER A 51 -13.78 -26.54 -10.26
CA SER A 51 -13.57 -27.98 -10.33
C SER A 51 -12.77 -28.29 -11.57
N ALA A 52 -11.53 -28.71 -11.38
CA ALA A 52 -10.64 -29.07 -12.45
C ALA A 52 -11.33 -30.17 -13.27
N HIS A 53 -11.94 -29.77 -14.39
CA HIS A 53 -12.13 -30.72 -15.46
C HIS A 53 -10.73 -31.25 -15.79
N PRO A 54 -10.52 -32.57 -15.80
CA PRO A 54 -9.23 -33.13 -16.16
C PRO A 54 -8.88 -32.59 -17.54
N ALA A 55 -7.92 -31.67 -17.57
CA ALA A 55 -7.32 -31.19 -18.79
C ALA A 55 -6.74 -32.42 -19.47
N THR A 56 -7.37 -32.83 -20.56
CA THR A 56 -6.76 -33.69 -21.57
C THR A 56 -5.38 -33.11 -21.83
N ALA A 57 -4.33 -33.84 -21.45
CA ALA A 57 -2.96 -33.46 -21.69
C ALA A 57 -2.84 -33.04 -23.17
N PRO A 58 -2.41 -31.81 -23.47
CA PRO A 58 -2.08 -31.44 -24.83
C PRO A 58 -0.98 -32.38 -25.29
N ASP A 59 -1.21 -32.99 -26.45
CA ASP A 59 -0.27 -33.86 -27.15
C ASP A 59 1.08 -33.11 -27.31
N GLU A 60 2.02 -33.41 -26.41
CA GLU A 60 3.39 -32.89 -26.36
C GLU A 60 4.20 -33.64 -27.43
N SER A 61 3.88 -33.46 -28.71
CA SER A 61 4.59 -34.13 -29.82
C SER A 61 4.45 -33.38 -31.15
N ALA A 62 4.56 -32.06 -31.11
CA ALA A 62 4.89 -31.27 -32.30
C ALA A 62 5.98 -30.27 -31.92
N GLN A 63 7.23 -30.74 -31.91
CA GLN A 63 8.37 -29.83 -31.96
C GLN A 63 8.35 -29.15 -33.33
N PRO A 64 8.10 -27.83 -33.43
CA PRO A 64 8.30 -27.13 -34.68
C PRO A 64 9.80 -27.13 -35.02
N ASP A 65 10.11 -27.47 -36.26
CA ASP A 65 11.45 -27.52 -36.82
C ASP A 65 12.29 -26.29 -36.41
N SER A 66 13.41 -26.58 -35.76
CA SER A 66 14.39 -25.63 -35.19
C SER A 66 15.25 -24.92 -36.26
N GLY A 67 14.63 -24.48 -37.36
CA GLY A 67 15.33 -23.85 -38.49
C GLY A 67 15.28 -22.32 -38.53
N SER A 68 14.48 -21.66 -37.70
CA SER A 68 14.42 -20.19 -37.68
C SER A 68 15.51 -19.62 -36.77
N THR A 69 16.67 -19.32 -37.35
CA THR A 69 17.76 -18.58 -36.70
C THR A 69 17.24 -17.24 -36.22
N ALA A 70 16.88 -17.18 -34.93
CA ALA A 70 16.80 -16.02 -34.06
C ALA A 70 16.59 -14.67 -34.78
N SER A 71 15.32 -14.41 -35.13
CA SER A 71 14.81 -13.18 -35.73
C SER A 71 15.31 -11.90 -35.04
N SER A 72 16.40 -11.34 -35.56
CA SER A 72 16.62 -9.89 -35.52
C SER A 72 15.48 -9.24 -36.31
N ILE A 73 14.90 -8.15 -35.78
CA ILE A 73 14.01 -7.29 -36.58
C ILE A 73 14.76 -6.92 -37.86
N ASP A 74 14.13 -7.00 -39.02
CA ASP A 74 14.74 -6.56 -40.27
C ASP A 74 15.23 -5.11 -40.10
N PRO A 75 16.53 -4.81 -40.32
CA PRO A 75 17.05 -3.46 -40.23
C PRO A 75 16.24 -2.43 -41.02
N ALA A 76 15.66 -2.81 -42.16
CA ALA A 76 14.80 -1.92 -42.96
C ALA A 76 13.50 -1.58 -42.24
N GLU A 77 12.86 -2.55 -41.58
CA GLU A 77 11.67 -2.30 -40.77
C GLU A 77 11.97 -1.44 -39.54
N MET A 78 13.12 -1.63 -38.92
CA MET A 78 13.56 -0.82 -37.79
C MET A 78 13.78 0.64 -38.21
N GLU A 79 14.33 0.88 -39.40
CA GLU A 79 14.49 2.25 -39.91
C GLU A 79 13.15 2.92 -40.22
N LEU A 80 12.21 2.19 -40.84
CA LEU A 80 10.85 2.67 -41.03
C LEU A 80 10.17 3.01 -39.70
N PHE A 81 10.33 2.15 -38.69
CA PHE A 81 9.85 2.43 -37.34
C PHE A 81 10.44 3.70 -36.78
N ARG A 82 11.76 3.94 -36.93
CA ARG A 82 12.42 5.15 -36.43
C ARG A 82 11.85 6.42 -37.06
N GLU A 83 11.58 6.40 -38.37
CA GLU A 83 10.94 7.53 -39.05
C GLU A 83 9.52 7.78 -38.52
N GLU A 84 8.73 6.73 -38.34
CA GLU A 84 7.38 6.82 -37.75
C GLU A 84 7.44 7.29 -36.28
N ALA A 85 8.43 6.82 -35.52
CA ALA A 85 8.63 7.13 -34.10
C ALA A 85 9.01 8.59 -33.86
N LYS A 86 9.56 9.31 -34.86
CA LYS A 86 9.78 10.77 -34.78
C LYS A 86 8.47 11.56 -34.64
N LEU A 87 7.35 11.00 -35.11
CA LEU A 87 6.03 11.61 -35.03
C LEU A 87 5.34 11.37 -33.67
N VAL A 88 5.91 10.50 -32.83
CA VAL A 88 5.37 10.16 -31.51
C VAL A 88 5.65 11.29 -30.52
N SER A 89 4.57 11.80 -29.95
CA SER A 89 4.56 12.89 -28.97
C SER A 89 4.40 12.35 -27.56
N ASP A 90 5.34 12.62 -26.66
CA ASP A 90 5.23 12.19 -25.27
C ASP A 90 4.23 13.03 -24.47
N LYS A 91 3.73 12.44 -23.37
CA LYS A 91 2.84 13.05 -22.36
C LYS A 91 1.46 13.45 -22.89
N SER A 92 1.08 13.02 -24.10
CA SER A 92 -0.29 13.14 -24.58
C SER A 92 -1.20 12.13 -23.88
N ILE A 93 -2.46 12.50 -23.64
CA ILE A 93 -3.46 11.66 -22.93
C ILE A 93 -4.01 10.54 -23.83
N ALA A 94 -3.88 10.68 -25.14
CA ALA A 94 -4.31 9.68 -26.11
C ALA A 94 -3.22 9.46 -27.15
N ILE A 95 -3.23 8.28 -27.76
CA ILE A 95 -2.45 7.98 -28.96
C ILE A 95 -3.08 8.75 -30.12
N HIS A 96 -2.32 9.64 -30.75
CA HIS A 96 -2.82 10.42 -31.87
C HIS A 96 -2.88 9.56 -33.14
N PRO A 97 -3.82 9.83 -34.08
CA PRO A 97 -3.89 9.08 -35.34
C PRO A 97 -2.58 9.03 -36.13
N ILE A 98 -1.76 10.09 -36.06
CA ILE A 98 -0.44 10.16 -36.72
C ILE A 98 0.59 9.20 -36.11
N GLU A 99 0.40 8.80 -34.85
CA GLU A 99 1.29 7.88 -34.12
C GLU A 99 0.92 6.41 -34.35
N MET A 100 -0.26 6.15 -34.95
CA MET A 100 -0.79 4.81 -35.16
C MET A 100 0.10 3.88 -35.99
N PRO A 101 0.83 4.34 -37.04
CA PRO A 101 1.74 3.47 -37.78
C PRO A 101 2.84 2.85 -36.89
N ALA A 102 3.52 3.67 -36.10
CA ALA A 102 4.55 3.20 -35.15
C ALA A 102 3.95 2.23 -34.12
N TYR A 103 2.78 2.58 -33.56
CA TYR A 103 2.08 1.74 -32.59
C TYR A 103 1.67 0.38 -33.18
N ALA A 104 1.12 0.37 -34.41
CA ALA A 104 0.72 -0.85 -35.11
C ALA A 104 1.91 -1.77 -35.38
N ARG A 105 3.06 -1.19 -35.73
CA ARG A 105 4.29 -1.95 -35.99
C ARG A 105 4.81 -2.66 -34.74
N LEU A 106 4.83 -1.99 -33.58
CA LEU A 106 5.21 -2.64 -32.32
C LEU A 106 4.31 -3.82 -31.98
N PHE A 107 3.00 -3.69 -32.24
CA PHE A 107 2.07 -4.80 -32.08
C PHE A 107 2.34 -5.96 -33.03
N HIS A 108 2.63 -5.65 -34.29
CA HIS A 108 2.96 -6.67 -35.27
C HIS A 108 4.17 -7.48 -34.82
N TRP A 109 5.27 -6.81 -34.43
CA TRP A 109 6.46 -7.45 -33.88
C TRP A 109 6.18 -8.27 -32.61
N THR A 110 5.26 -7.79 -31.76
CA THR A 110 4.83 -8.51 -30.55
C THR A 110 4.06 -9.79 -30.89
N LYS A 111 3.18 -9.74 -31.89
CA LYS A 111 2.34 -10.87 -32.28
C LYS A 111 3.15 -11.98 -32.93
N GLU A 112 4.10 -11.63 -33.79
CA GLU A 112 4.93 -12.58 -34.54
C GLU A 112 5.91 -13.37 -33.66
N ARG A 113 6.16 -12.91 -32.42
CA ARG A 113 7.11 -13.53 -31.51
C ARG A 113 6.41 -14.22 -30.36
N THR A 114 6.97 -15.33 -29.90
CA THR A 114 6.53 -15.99 -28.66
C THR A 114 7.04 -15.22 -27.45
N ALA A 115 6.42 -15.42 -26.28
CA ALA A 115 6.88 -14.80 -25.04
C ALA A 115 8.32 -15.21 -24.68
N GLU A 116 8.75 -16.42 -25.04
CA GLU A 116 10.10 -16.94 -24.81
C GLU A 116 11.15 -16.24 -25.69
N GLN A 117 10.81 -15.99 -26.96
CA GLN A 117 11.66 -15.23 -27.87
C GLN A 117 11.81 -13.78 -27.41
N LEU A 118 10.71 -13.16 -26.96
CA LEU A 118 10.77 -11.80 -26.42
C LEU A 118 11.59 -11.77 -25.12
N ARG A 119 11.43 -12.77 -24.25
CA ARG A 119 12.20 -12.89 -23.01
C ARG A 119 13.71 -12.95 -23.24
N SER A 120 14.18 -13.76 -24.20
CA SER A 120 15.61 -13.92 -24.44
C SER A 120 16.27 -12.68 -25.05
N GLN A 121 15.50 -11.85 -25.75
CA GLN A 121 15.96 -10.62 -26.38
C GLN A 121 15.76 -9.37 -25.51
N SER A 122 14.90 -9.44 -24.51
CA SER A 122 14.58 -8.30 -23.64
C SER A 122 15.72 -7.97 -22.68
N HIS A 123 15.84 -6.69 -22.34
CA HIS A 123 16.73 -6.19 -21.30
C HIS A 123 15.97 -5.32 -20.29
N GLU A 124 16.59 -5.05 -19.16
CA GLU A 124 16.04 -4.15 -18.15
C GLU A 124 16.48 -2.71 -18.45
N ARG A 125 15.56 -1.75 -18.27
CA ARG A 125 15.83 -0.32 -18.31
C ARG A 125 15.34 0.33 -17.04
N THR A 126 16.05 1.36 -16.59
CA THR A 126 15.58 2.11 -15.43
C THR A 126 14.45 3.03 -15.84
N PHE A 127 13.54 3.31 -14.92
CA PHE A 127 12.49 4.31 -15.15
C PHE A 127 13.09 5.68 -15.50
N HIS A 128 14.24 6.03 -14.91
CA HIS A 128 14.94 7.28 -15.17
C HIS A 128 15.28 7.44 -16.66
N ASP A 129 15.82 6.40 -17.30
CA ASP A 129 16.17 6.43 -18.73
C ASP A 129 14.94 6.72 -19.60
N LEU A 130 13.82 6.05 -19.30
CA LEU A 130 12.57 6.20 -20.05
C LEU A 130 11.97 7.62 -19.95
N ILE A 131 12.20 8.33 -18.85
CA ILE A 131 11.69 9.69 -18.66
C ILE A 131 12.59 10.73 -19.30
N HIS A 132 13.91 10.55 -19.21
CA HIS A 132 14.89 11.56 -19.66
C HIS A 132 15.21 11.45 -21.14
N ALA A 133 15.22 10.25 -21.70
CA ALA A 133 15.51 9.99 -23.10
C ALA A 133 14.44 9.09 -23.77
N PRO A 134 13.14 9.44 -23.69
CA PRO A 134 12.07 8.59 -24.22
C PRO A 134 12.24 8.32 -25.72
N ALA A 135 12.69 9.30 -26.49
CA ALA A 135 12.91 9.16 -27.93
C ALA A 135 13.96 8.10 -28.28
N GLU A 136 15.02 7.97 -27.48
CA GLU A 136 16.09 6.98 -27.69
C GLU A 136 15.64 5.57 -27.30
N CYS A 137 14.75 5.46 -26.32
CA CYS A 137 14.23 4.17 -25.86
C CYS A 137 13.08 3.61 -26.72
N ARG A 138 12.55 4.36 -27.70
CA ARG A 138 11.40 3.90 -28.51
C ARG A 138 11.76 2.66 -29.32
N GLY A 139 10.92 1.65 -29.24
CA GLY A 139 11.13 0.36 -29.89
C GLY A 139 12.16 -0.53 -29.21
N GLU A 140 12.72 -0.14 -28.06
CA GLU A 140 13.52 -1.07 -27.25
C GLU A 140 12.62 -2.12 -26.60
N LEU A 141 13.04 -3.38 -26.66
CA LEU A 141 12.33 -4.50 -26.03
C LEU A 141 12.73 -4.63 -24.56
N LEU A 142 11.79 -4.34 -23.67
CA LEU A 142 12.03 -4.27 -22.24
C LEU A 142 11.40 -5.43 -21.48
N ARG A 143 12.05 -5.85 -20.40
CA ARG A 143 11.49 -6.71 -19.36
C ARG A 143 11.07 -5.86 -18.16
N VAL A 144 9.81 -5.95 -17.76
CA VAL A 144 9.31 -5.27 -16.54
C VAL A 144 8.44 -6.22 -15.73
N GLU A 145 8.75 -6.38 -14.45
CA GLU A 145 7.90 -7.11 -13.50
C GLU A 145 6.91 -6.14 -12.89
N LEU A 146 5.61 -6.39 -13.07
CA LEU A 146 4.53 -5.50 -12.68
C LEU A 146 3.59 -6.15 -11.68
N ASP A 147 3.29 -5.42 -10.62
CA ASP A 147 2.13 -5.60 -9.76
C ASP A 147 0.93 -4.87 -10.38
N VAL A 148 0.09 -5.64 -11.07
CA VAL A 148 -1.06 -5.20 -11.87
C VAL A 148 -2.24 -4.90 -10.97
N ARG A 149 -2.81 -3.72 -11.17
CA ARG A 149 -3.80 -3.12 -10.27
C ARG A 149 -5.10 -2.78 -10.94
N ARG A 150 -5.06 -2.61 -12.27
CA ARG A 150 -6.21 -2.41 -13.11
C ARG A 150 -5.95 -3.03 -14.48
N VAL A 151 -6.99 -3.65 -15.04
CA VAL A 151 -6.99 -4.25 -16.37
C VAL A 151 -8.24 -3.77 -17.09
N LEU A 152 -8.06 -3.12 -18.23
CA LEU A 152 -9.12 -2.66 -19.11
C LEU A 152 -9.14 -3.51 -20.39
N SER A 153 -10.30 -3.61 -21.02
CA SER A 153 -10.46 -4.27 -22.32
C SER A 153 -11.06 -3.31 -23.31
N TYR A 154 -10.53 -3.31 -24.53
CA TYR A 154 -10.97 -2.48 -25.63
C TYR A 154 -11.13 -3.31 -26.90
N PRO A 155 -12.14 -3.01 -27.75
CA PRO A 155 -12.20 -3.62 -29.07
C PRO A 155 -10.98 -3.18 -29.90
N THR A 156 -10.37 -4.11 -30.62
CA THR A 156 -9.18 -3.80 -31.44
C THR A 156 -9.53 -2.80 -32.54
N PRO A 157 -8.84 -1.64 -32.62
CA PRO A 157 -9.03 -0.70 -33.71
C PRO A 157 -8.79 -1.35 -35.08
N LYS A 158 -9.71 -1.16 -36.03
CA LYS A 158 -9.57 -1.68 -37.41
C LYS A 158 -8.29 -1.20 -38.10
N SER A 159 -7.76 -0.04 -37.69
CA SER A 159 -6.52 0.53 -38.20
C SER A 159 -5.28 -0.30 -37.88
N LEU A 160 -5.31 -1.11 -36.82
CA LEU A 160 -4.18 -1.97 -36.44
C LEU A 160 -4.01 -3.18 -37.35
N LYS A 161 -5.06 -3.62 -38.06
CA LYS A 161 -5.06 -4.84 -38.90
C LYS A 161 -4.53 -6.09 -38.18
N ILE A 162 -4.74 -6.18 -36.87
CA ILE A 162 -4.35 -7.33 -36.06
C ILE A 162 -5.56 -8.26 -35.94
N ASP A 163 -5.34 -9.55 -36.20
CA ASP A 163 -6.31 -10.59 -35.86
C ASP A 163 -6.26 -10.88 -34.36
N ALA A 164 -6.83 -9.98 -33.59
CA ALA A 164 -7.13 -10.09 -32.17
C ALA A 164 -8.43 -9.31 -31.95
N PRO A 165 -9.51 -9.91 -31.41
CA PRO A 165 -10.79 -9.22 -31.31
C PRO A 165 -10.79 -8.09 -30.26
N GLN A 166 -9.93 -8.21 -29.25
CA GLN A 166 -9.80 -7.29 -28.14
C GLN A 166 -8.33 -7.06 -27.79
N LEU A 167 -8.05 -5.89 -27.23
CA LEU A 167 -6.78 -5.54 -26.61
C LEU A 167 -7.00 -5.30 -25.12
N TYR A 168 -5.99 -5.63 -24.33
CA TYR A 168 -6.02 -5.41 -22.90
C TYR A 168 -5.00 -4.36 -22.51
N GLU A 169 -5.41 -3.46 -21.62
CA GLU A 169 -4.56 -2.41 -21.07
C GLU A 169 -4.38 -2.63 -19.58
N LEU A 170 -3.16 -2.96 -19.18
CA LEU A 170 -2.77 -3.26 -17.81
C LEU A 170 -2.09 -2.04 -17.22
N TRP A 171 -2.50 -1.70 -16.00
CA TRP A 171 -1.97 -0.61 -15.20
C TRP A 171 -1.38 -1.20 -13.93
N GLY A 172 -0.10 -0.94 -13.67
CA GLY A 172 0.59 -1.53 -12.53
C GLY A 172 1.86 -0.79 -12.14
N TRP A 173 2.39 -1.15 -10.97
CA TRP A 173 3.66 -0.63 -10.47
C TRP A 173 4.75 -1.70 -10.61
N PRO A 174 6.00 -1.34 -10.89
CA PRO A 174 7.09 -2.30 -10.85
C PRO A 174 7.24 -2.93 -9.48
N THR A 175 7.40 -4.24 -9.42
CA THR A 175 7.56 -4.97 -8.15
C THR A 175 8.80 -4.51 -7.39
N ALA A 176 9.88 -4.18 -8.12
CA ALA A 176 11.13 -3.69 -7.53
C ALA A 176 11.02 -2.26 -6.97
N ASN A 177 10.08 -1.45 -7.46
CA ASN A 177 9.91 -0.07 -7.04
C ASN A 177 8.48 0.40 -7.27
N SER A 178 7.70 0.47 -6.18
CA SER A 178 6.28 0.83 -6.20
C SER A 178 6.00 2.32 -6.46
N GLY A 179 7.03 3.14 -6.76
CA GLY A 179 6.89 4.58 -6.94
C GLY A 179 6.30 5.02 -8.28
N TRP A 180 6.35 4.19 -9.32
CA TRP A 180 6.08 4.62 -10.70
C TRP A 180 5.09 3.73 -11.42
N LEU A 181 4.11 4.34 -12.08
CA LEU A 181 3.10 3.61 -12.82
C LEU A 181 3.61 3.25 -14.23
N TYR A 182 3.28 2.05 -14.69
CA TYR A 182 3.45 1.59 -16.07
C TYR A 182 2.10 1.25 -16.67
N VAL A 183 1.98 1.47 -17.99
CA VAL A 183 0.83 1.06 -18.80
C VAL A 183 1.33 0.07 -19.83
N VAL A 184 0.62 -1.04 -19.99
CA VAL A 184 1.00 -2.11 -20.91
C VAL A 184 -0.20 -2.50 -21.74
N VAL A 185 -0.05 -2.52 -23.07
CA VAL A 185 -1.07 -3.03 -23.98
C VAL A 185 -0.62 -4.37 -24.55
N THR A 186 -1.50 -5.37 -24.44
CA THR A 186 -1.26 -6.74 -24.87
C THR A 186 -2.46 -7.28 -25.64
N PRO A 187 -2.26 -8.10 -26.68
CA PRO A 187 -3.36 -8.78 -27.37
C PRO A 187 -3.96 -9.92 -26.53
N ASP A 188 -3.14 -10.55 -25.69
CA ASP A 188 -3.50 -11.73 -24.91
C ASP A 188 -3.43 -11.40 -23.41
N LEU A 189 -4.50 -11.70 -22.67
CA LEU A 189 -4.52 -11.62 -21.21
C LEU A 189 -4.30 -13.01 -20.62
N PRO A 190 -3.32 -13.22 -19.72
CA PRO A 190 -3.14 -14.51 -19.12
C PRO A 190 -4.35 -14.89 -18.24
N PRO A 191 -4.69 -16.18 -18.13
CA PRO A 191 -5.93 -16.64 -17.47
C PRO A 191 -5.99 -16.35 -15.96
N SER A 192 -4.84 -16.05 -15.34
CA SER A 192 -4.76 -15.66 -13.92
C SER A 192 -5.25 -14.22 -13.67
N LEU A 193 -5.27 -13.38 -14.70
CA LEU A 193 -5.72 -11.99 -14.61
C LEU A 193 -7.16 -11.86 -15.06
N THR A 194 -7.92 -11.07 -14.31
CA THR A 194 -9.31 -10.71 -14.64
C THR A 194 -9.36 -9.26 -15.09
N VAL A 195 -10.31 -8.93 -15.96
CA VAL A 195 -10.58 -7.54 -16.37
C VAL A 195 -11.32 -6.83 -15.22
N GLY A 196 -10.87 -5.62 -14.86
CA GLY A 196 -11.51 -4.81 -13.81
C GLY A 196 -10.63 -3.67 -13.28
N ASP A 197 -11.25 -2.77 -12.51
CA ASP A 197 -10.57 -1.60 -11.93
C ASP A 197 -9.72 -1.93 -10.69
N PHE A 198 -9.95 -3.09 -10.06
CA PHE A 198 -9.29 -3.52 -8.83
C PHE A 198 -8.77 -4.95 -8.98
N VAL A 199 -7.67 -5.08 -9.70
CA VAL A 199 -6.98 -6.35 -9.93
C VAL A 199 -5.80 -6.46 -8.96
N GLN A 200 -5.43 -7.68 -8.60
CA GLN A 200 -4.19 -7.96 -7.88
C GLN A 200 -3.54 -9.13 -8.61
N GLY A 201 -2.41 -8.89 -9.25
CA GLY A 201 -1.70 -9.94 -9.95
C GLY A 201 -0.30 -9.50 -10.30
N GLU A 202 0.66 -10.41 -10.14
CA GLU A 202 2.04 -10.18 -10.50
C GLU A 202 2.31 -10.81 -11.87
N VAL A 203 2.87 -10.01 -12.77
CA VAL A 203 3.17 -10.43 -14.13
C VAL A 203 4.55 -9.97 -14.56
N THR A 204 5.17 -10.71 -15.47
CA THR A 204 6.31 -10.22 -16.22
C THR A 204 5.86 -9.80 -17.60
N VAL A 205 6.21 -8.56 -17.96
CA VAL A 205 5.94 -7.99 -19.28
C VAL A 205 7.22 -8.02 -20.10
N TYR A 206 7.10 -8.51 -21.33
CA TYR A 206 8.12 -8.39 -22.36
C TYR A 206 7.54 -7.56 -23.49
N GLY A 207 7.91 -6.29 -23.56
CA GLY A 207 7.25 -5.33 -24.45
C GLY A 207 8.14 -4.22 -24.94
N TYR A 208 7.83 -3.72 -26.13
CA TYR A 208 8.51 -2.60 -26.74
C TYR A 208 8.05 -1.30 -26.09
N PHE A 209 8.99 -0.44 -25.70
CA PHE A 209 8.65 0.90 -25.23
C PHE A 209 8.14 1.76 -26.38
N PHE A 210 6.94 2.33 -26.22
CA PHE A 210 6.32 3.16 -27.24
C PHE A 210 6.49 4.65 -26.95
N LYS A 211 6.00 5.11 -25.79
CA LYS A 211 6.02 6.53 -25.39
C LYS A 211 5.76 6.69 -23.89
N LEU A 212 5.88 7.92 -23.41
CA LEU A 212 5.29 8.34 -22.14
C LEU A 212 3.82 8.72 -22.36
N GLN A 213 2.91 7.93 -21.81
CA GLN A 213 1.48 8.13 -21.92
C GLN A 213 0.97 9.01 -20.77
N GLY A 214 0.28 10.09 -21.11
CA GLY A 214 -0.39 10.95 -20.14
C GLY A 214 -1.64 10.30 -19.56
N TYR A 215 -1.92 10.55 -18.28
CA TYR A 215 -3.13 10.06 -17.62
C TYR A 215 -3.59 10.99 -16.50
N TYR A 216 -4.86 10.83 -16.10
CA TYR A 216 -5.42 11.45 -14.90
C TYR A 216 -5.64 10.39 -13.83
N PRO A 217 -5.20 10.64 -12.58
CA PRO A 217 -5.53 9.75 -11.48
C PRO A 217 -7.05 9.76 -11.22
N ALA A 218 -7.57 8.69 -10.63
CA ALA A 218 -9.02 8.49 -10.46
C ALA A 218 -9.71 9.62 -9.64
N ASP A 219 -8.96 10.29 -8.77
CA ASP A 219 -9.39 11.40 -7.92
C ASP A 219 -9.00 12.79 -8.48
N ALA A 220 -8.59 12.86 -9.75
CA ALA A 220 -8.23 14.11 -10.40
C ALA A 220 -9.41 15.10 -10.38
N LYS A 221 -9.20 16.27 -9.76
CA LYS A 221 -10.10 17.41 -9.88
C LYS A 221 -10.08 17.94 -11.32
N PRO A 222 -11.16 18.60 -11.79
CA PRO A 222 -11.11 19.39 -13.01
C PRO A 222 -9.88 20.30 -12.99
N GLN A 223 -9.13 20.36 -14.10
CA GLN A 223 -7.87 21.13 -14.25
C GLN A 223 -6.64 20.57 -13.50
N SER A 224 -6.71 19.37 -12.92
CA SER A 224 -5.50 18.71 -12.40
C SER A 224 -4.49 18.51 -13.52
N ARG A 225 -3.20 18.63 -13.21
CA ARG A 225 -2.14 18.34 -14.18
C ARG A 225 -2.12 16.85 -14.50
N ALA A 226 -2.06 16.49 -15.78
CA ALA A 226 -1.88 15.10 -16.19
C ALA A 226 -0.53 14.57 -15.69
N LEU A 227 -0.55 13.36 -15.14
CA LEU A 227 0.63 12.56 -14.85
C LEU A 227 1.04 11.77 -16.10
N PHE A 228 2.17 11.08 -16.06
CA PHE A 228 2.60 10.26 -17.18
C PHE A 228 3.24 8.95 -16.72
N ALA A 229 3.16 7.93 -17.57
CA ALA A 229 3.66 6.59 -17.33
C ALA A 229 4.26 6.02 -18.63
N PRO A 230 5.34 5.21 -18.57
CA PRO A 230 5.81 4.43 -19.69
C PRO A 230 4.70 3.54 -20.24
N LEU A 231 4.48 3.61 -21.55
CA LEU A 231 3.56 2.75 -22.29
C LEU A 231 4.35 1.70 -23.06
N LEU A 232 4.10 0.43 -22.74
CA LEU A 232 4.70 -0.72 -23.42
C LEU A 232 3.66 -1.43 -24.28
N VAL A 233 4.09 -1.94 -25.43
CA VAL A 233 3.30 -2.84 -26.28
C VAL A 233 4.00 -4.20 -26.27
N GLY A 234 3.36 -5.23 -25.74
CA GLY A 234 4.07 -6.47 -25.45
C GLY A 234 3.20 -7.67 -25.10
N ARG A 235 3.86 -8.74 -24.69
CA ARG A 235 3.23 -9.93 -24.12
C ARG A 235 3.36 -9.95 -22.61
N VAL A 236 2.36 -10.50 -21.96
CA VAL A 236 2.29 -10.62 -20.49
C VAL A 236 2.34 -12.09 -20.11
N VAL A 237 3.26 -12.43 -19.21
CA VAL A 237 3.40 -13.78 -18.65
C VAL A 237 3.08 -13.71 -17.17
N SER A 238 2.17 -14.58 -16.71
CA SER A 238 1.89 -14.69 -15.28
C SER A 238 3.12 -15.15 -14.52
N GLN A 239 3.43 -14.48 -13.42
CA GLN A 239 4.35 -15.07 -12.46
C GLN A 239 3.57 -16.07 -11.59
N PRO A 240 4.15 -17.22 -11.23
CA PRO A 240 3.60 -18.05 -10.19
C PRO A 240 3.63 -17.20 -8.91
N SER A 241 2.47 -16.71 -8.48
CA SER A 241 2.36 -15.99 -7.23
C SER A 241 2.87 -16.91 -6.14
N LEU A 242 4.03 -16.58 -5.57
CA LEU A 242 4.41 -17.12 -4.28
C LEU A 242 3.33 -16.58 -3.36
N VAL A 243 2.39 -17.45 -2.97
CA VAL A 243 1.41 -17.14 -1.93
C VAL A 243 2.22 -16.99 -0.66
N VAL A 244 2.87 -15.84 -0.48
CA VAL A 244 3.44 -15.46 0.79
C VAL A 244 2.22 -15.32 1.68
N PRO A 245 2.05 -16.18 2.71
CA PRO A 245 0.93 -16.04 3.61
C PRO A 245 0.98 -14.63 4.13
N ARG A 246 0.03 -13.79 3.70
CA ARG A 246 -0.05 -12.41 4.15
C ARG A 246 -0.35 -12.52 5.63
N GLU A 247 0.69 -12.38 6.45
CA GLU A 247 0.59 -12.49 7.90
C GLU A 247 -0.49 -11.52 8.31
N ASN A 248 -1.64 -12.06 8.73
CA ASN A 248 -2.84 -11.26 8.89
C ASN A 248 -2.57 -10.27 10.04
N PRO A 249 -2.36 -8.98 9.73
CA PRO A 249 -1.88 -8.04 10.74
C PRO A 249 -2.92 -7.90 11.87
N TYR A 250 -4.17 -8.31 11.63
CA TYR A 250 -5.22 -8.43 12.63
C TYR A 250 -4.75 -9.15 13.92
N TRP A 251 -4.01 -10.26 13.82
CA TRP A 251 -3.55 -10.97 15.02
C TRP A 251 -2.53 -10.19 15.84
N SER A 252 -1.63 -9.46 15.18
CA SER A 252 -0.68 -8.57 15.87
C SER A 252 -1.40 -7.43 16.60
N TYR A 253 -2.49 -6.90 16.02
CA TYR A 253 -3.32 -5.89 16.67
C TYR A 253 -4.13 -6.45 17.83
N VAL A 254 -4.76 -7.62 17.65
CA VAL A 254 -5.47 -8.31 18.73
C VAL A 254 -4.50 -8.56 19.89
N ALA A 255 -3.29 -9.04 19.62
CA ALA A 255 -2.26 -9.22 20.63
C ALA A 255 -1.87 -7.90 21.33
N LEU A 256 -1.73 -6.80 20.58
CA LEU A 256 -1.40 -5.49 21.14
C LEU A 256 -2.52 -4.94 22.03
N VAL A 257 -3.78 -5.01 21.59
CA VAL A 257 -4.95 -4.55 22.36
C VAL A 257 -5.13 -5.41 23.62
N VAL A 258 -5.06 -6.73 23.48
CA VAL A 258 -5.14 -7.65 24.63
C VAL A 258 -3.99 -7.38 25.60
N GLY A 259 -2.77 -7.18 25.11
CA GLY A 259 -1.61 -6.81 25.93
C GLY A 259 -1.82 -5.49 26.68
N ALA A 260 -2.38 -4.47 26.03
CA ALA A 260 -2.67 -3.18 26.65
C ALA A 260 -3.74 -3.27 27.75
N VAL A 261 -4.79 -4.08 27.54
CA VAL A 261 -5.84 -4.33 28.55
C VAL A 261 -5.28 -5.08 29.77
N ILE A 262 -4.44 -6.10 29.54
CA ILE A 262 -3.78 -6.85 30.61
C ILE A 262 -2.86 -5.93 31.43
N LEU A 263 -2.02 -5.12 30.77
CA LEU A 263 -1.13 -4.19 31.48
C LEU A 263 -1.92 -3.14 32.28
N SER A 264 -2.99 -2.60 31.70
CA SER A 264 -3.84 -1.61 32.37
C SER A 264 -4.55 -2.17 33.60
N SER A 265 -5.08 -3.39 33.50
CA SER A 265 -5.73 -4.08 34.63
C SER A 265 -4.74 -4.44 35.73
N MET A 266 -3.53 -4.90 35.40
CA MET A 266 -2.45 -5.14 36.36
C MET A 266 -2.04 -3.84 37.10
N ALA A 267 -1.86 -2.74 36.36
CA ALA A 267 -1.54 -1.44 36.95
C ALA A 267 -2.65 -0.94 37.88
N GLY A 268 -3.91 -1.07 37.47
CA GLY A 268 -5.08 -0.73 38.29
C GLY A 268 -5.14 -1.55 39.59
N ALA A 269 -4.95 -2.87 39.50
CA ALA A 269 -4.92 -3.76 40.65
C ALA A 269 -3.77 -3.42 41.62
N TRP A 270 -2.58 -3.08 41.09
CA TRP A 270 -1.44 -2.67 41.90
C TRP A 270 -1.69 -1.35 42.63
N VAL A 271 -2.27 -0.34 41.96
CA VAL A 271 -2.65 0.93 42.58
C VAL A 271 -3.72 0.71 43.65
N TYR A 272 -4.72 -0.13 43.38
CA TYR A 272 -5.77 -0.47 44.33
C TYR A 272 -5.21 -1.14 45.59
N ARG A 273 -4.35 -2.16 45.43
CA ARG A 273 -3.69 -2.84 46.55
C ARG A 273 -2.84 -1.89 47.40
N ARG A 274 -2.09 -0.98 46.75
CA ARG A 274 -1.32 0.05 47.47
C ARG A 274 -2.21 1.02 48.26
N ARG A 275 -3.37 1.38 47.74
CA ARG A 275 -4.33 2.24 48.46
C ARG A 275 -4.99 1.51 49.62
N ALA A 276 -5.37 0.25 49.44
CA ALA A 276 -5.96 -0.58 50.49
C ALA A 276 -4.98 -0.79 51.67
N ALA A 277 -3.71 -1.06 51.40
CA ALA A 277 -2.69 -1.20 52.44
C ALA A 277 -2.47 0.08 53.28
N ARG A 278 -2.66 1.26 52.68
CA ARG A 278 -2.60 2.55 53.39
C ARG A 278 -3.86 2.87 54.21
N ARG A 279 -4.96 2.14 53.97
CA ARG A 279 -6.21 2.28 54.72
C ARG A 279 -6.29 1.34 55.92
N GLN A 280 -5.21 0.65 56.28
CA GLN A 280 -5.16 0.10 57.62
C GLN A 280 -5.36 1.28 58.58
N PRO A 281 -6.46 1.30 59.35
CA PRO A 281 -6.61 2.28 60.41
C PRO A 281 -5.30 2.26 61.19
N PRO A 282 -4.76 3.41 61.60
CA PRO A 282 -3.69 3.38 62.59
C PRO A 282 -4.19 2.42 63.67
N LEU A 283 -3.46 1.32 63.84
CA LEU A 283 -3.70 0.39 64.93
C LEU A 283 -3.78 1.33 66.13
N VAL A 284 -4.98 1.45 66.71
CA VAL A 284 -5.19 2.25 67.90
C VAL A 284 -4.21 1.63 68.87
N ALA A 285 -3.05 2.26 69.02
CA ALA A 285 -2.15 1.95 70.09
C ALA A 285 -3.03 2.12 71.32
N ASP A 286 -3.18 1.04 72.08
CA ASP A 286 -3.93 1.03 73.33
C ASP A 286 -3.71 2.36 74.03
N ILE A 287 -4.78 3.15 74.07
CA ILE A 287 -4.84 4.39 74.82
C ILE A 287 -5.08 3.97 76.26
N ASP A 288 -4.07 3.36 76.87
CA ASP A 288 -4.05 3.01 78.30
C ASP A 288 -3.04 3.87 79.08
N ASP A 289 -2.42 4.87 78.45
CA ASP A 289 -1.41 5.75 79.09
C ASP A 289 -1.55 7.23 78.68
N LEU A 290 -2.78 7.76 78.64
CA LEU A 290 -3.01 9.22 78.59
C LEU A 290 -3.66 9.68 79.88
N ASP A 291 -2.79 10.03 80.84
CA ASP A 291 -3.07 10.82 82.02
C ASP A 291 -3.65 12.18 81.56
N LEU A 292 -4.95 12.38 81.77
CA LEU A 292 -5.68 13.57 81.33
C LEU A 292 -5.46 14.71 82.34
N PRO A 293 -4.79 15.81 81.96
CA PRO A 293 -4.88 17.02 82.75
C PRO A 293 -6.28 17.61 82.59
N SER A 294 -7.00 17.69 83.70
CA SER A 294 -8.16 18.54 83.91
C SER A 294 -7.76 20.00 83.63
N GLY A 295 -8.07 20.48 82.43
CA GLY A 295 -7.82 21.85 81.98
C GLY A 295 -9.13 22.51 81.62
N ASP A 296 -9.35 23.66 82.24
CA ASP A 296 -10.59 24.39 82.36
C ASP A 296 -11.28 24.76 81.04
N VAL A 297 -12.60 24.83 81.15
CA VAL A 297 -13.53 25.38 80.18
C VAL A 297 -13.23 26.87 80.05
N ASP A 298 -12.70 27.31 78.91
CA ASP A 298 -12.72 28.71 78.52
C ASP A 298 -13.87 28.93 77.54
N GLU A 299 -14.82 29.72 78.01
CA GLU A 299 -16.09 30.06 77.42
C GLU A 299 -15.93 31.41 76.72
N GLY A 300 -15.78 31.41 75.40
CA GLY A 300 -15.79 32.64 74.62
C GLY A 300 -14.97 32.56 73.35
N ASP A 301 -15.63 32.44 72.19
CA ASP A 301 -15.48 33.46 71.15
C ASP A 301 -16.48 33.23 70.01
N GLU A 302 -17.08 34.35 69.61
CA GLU A 302 -18.16 34.50 68.65
C GLU A 302 -17.81 33.97 67.24
N PRO A 303 -18.82 33.56 66.45
CA PRO A 303 -18.61 33.29 65.04
C PRO A 303 -18.32 34.60 64.29
N PRO A 304 -17.25 34.68 63.47
CA PRO A 304 -17.10 35.80 62.57
C PRO A 304 -18.22 35.81 61.54
N SER A 305 -18.85 36.97 61.48
CA SER A 305 -19.87 37.39 60.53
C SER A 305 -19.43 37.26 59.08
N VAL A 306 -20.44 37.00 58.26
CA VAL A 306 -20.56 37.26 56.82
C VAL A 306 -19.69 38.42 56.31
N ASP A 307 -18.88 38.13 55.29
CA ASP A 307 -18.46 39.04 54.20
C ASP A 307 -18.56 38.19 52.92
N ASP A 308 -19.57 38.31 52.06
CA ASP A 308 -19.91 39.40 51.13
C ASP A 308 -18.78 39.78 50.14
N ASN A 309 -19.14 39.71 48.84
CA ASN A 309 -18.40 40.18 47.66
C ASN A 309 -17.11 39.41 47.30
N ARG A 310 -16.82 39.07 46.03
CA ARG A 310 -16.81 39.94 44.85
C ARG A 310 -16.53 39.13 43.58
N TRP A 311 -17.34 39.36 42.55
CA TRP A 311 -17.03 39.38 41.11
C TRP A 311 -15.59 39.14 40.65
N ASN A 312 -15.42 38.29 39.62
CA ASN A 312 -14.60 38.48 38.41
C ASN A 312 -14.95 37.32 37.45
N ALA A 313 -15.77 37.54 36.43
CA ALA A 313 -15.42 38.05 35.08
C ALA A 313 -14.86 36.95 34.17
#